data_AF-A0AAJ2LFL0-F1
#
_entry.id   AF-A0AAJ2LFL0-F1
#
_cell.length_a   1.000
_cell.length_b   1.000
_cell.length_c   1.000
_cell.angle_alpha   90.00
_cell.angle_beta   90.00
_cell.angle_gamma   90.00
#
_symmetry.space_group_name_H-M   'P 1'
#
loop_
_entity.id
_entity.type
_entity.pdbx_description
1 polymer ?
#
loop_
_entity_poly.entity_id
_entity_poly.type
_entity_poly.pdbx_seq_one_letter_code
_entity_poly.pdbx_strand_id
1 'polypeptide(L)'
;MVHFGTGLRRPTTPLSTSSKAVEIGPAGNLLSAGPLGWLTRSEEPGTSDLTIRARGTVARFLLFAGQPLREPIAFGGPFVMNTQAEIQQAFVDYRAGRF
;
A
#
# COMPACT_ATOMS: atom_id res chain seq x y z
N MET A 1 -14.70 9.75 -0.33
CA MET A 1 -14.49 9.51 -1.79
C MET A 1 -12.99 9.33 -2.04
N VAL A 2 -12.58 8.28 -2.76
CA VAL A 2 -11.16 8.00 -3.03
C VAL A 2 -10.75 8.71 -4.33
N HIS A 3 -9.80 9.66 -4.25
CA HIS A 3 -9.24 10.33 -5.42
C HIS A 3 -7.99 9.60 -5.91
N PHE A 4 -7.88 9.39 -7.22
CA PHE A 4 -6.69 8.82 -7.87
C PHE A 4 -5.74 9.96 -8.24
N GLY A 5 -4.55 9.99 -7.66
CA GLY A 5 -3.53 10.99 -7.95
C GLY A 5 -2.38 10.40 -8.77
N THR A 6 -2.10 10.96 -9.94
CA THR A 6 -0.88 10.69 -10.74
C THR A 6 0.29 11.62 -10.35
N GLY A 7 0.15 12.35 -9.24
CA GLY A 7 1.14 13.32 -8.76
C GLY A 7 1.82 12.90 -7.46
N LEU A 8 3.01 13.45 -7.25
CA LEU A 8 3.89 13.34 -6.09
C LEU A 8 3.26 13.91 -4.78
N ARG A 9 2.08 13.41 -4.39
CA ARG A 9 1.47 13.65 -3.06
C ARG A 9 1.44 12.34 -2.32
N ARG A 10 1.99 12.36 -1.09
CA ARG A 10 2.29 11.20 -0.23
C ARG A 10 1.17 10.15 -0.29
N PRO A 11 1.33 9.09 -1.09
CA PRO A 11 0.25 8.14 -1.28
C PRO A 11 0.23 7.15 -0.10
N THR A 12 -0.95 6.90 0.47
CA THR A 12 -1.08 6.13 1.73
C THR A 12 -1.56 4.69 1.55
N THR A 13 -1.96 4.30 0.35
CA THR A 13 -2.68 3.04 0.13
C THR A 13 -2.31 2.47 -1.25
N PRO A 14 -1.47 1.42 -1.31
CA PRO A 14 -1.09 0.79 -2.57
C PRO A 14 -2.14 -0.24 -3.05
N LEU A 15 -2.27 -0.37 -4.37
CA LEU A 15 -3.07 -1.40 -5.06
C LEU A 15 -2.22 -1.97 -6.20
N SER A 16 -2.14 -3.29 -6.36
CA SER A 16 -1.40 -3.94 -7.45
C SER A 16 -2.31 -4.83 -8.31
N THR A 17 -2.00 -4.99 -9.60
CA THR A 17 -2.72 -5.85 -10.56
C THR A 17 -1.75 -6.78 -11.27
N SER A 18 -2.12 -8.07 -11.37
CA SER A 18 -1.23 -9.14 -11.84
C SER A 18 -1.55 -9.70 -13.22
N SER A 19 -2.62 -9.26 -13.92
CA SER A 19 -2.95 -9.94 -15.18
C SER A 19 -3.66 -9.18 -16.29
N LYS A 20 -4.17 -7.96 -16.12
CA LYS A 20 -4.62 -7.05 -17.21
C LYS A 20 -5.22 -5.76 -16.66
N ALA A 21 -5.48 -4.81 -17.56
CA ALA A 21 -5.92 -3.47 -17.20
C ALA A 21 -7.31 -3.46 -16.53
N VAL A 22 -7.45 -2.71 -15.44
CA VAL A 22 -8.71 -2.47 -14.71
C VAL A 22 -9.04 -0.99 -14.71
N GLU A 23 -10.32 -0.65 -14.76
CA GLU A 23 -10.77 0.71 -14.51
C GLU A 23 -11.03 0.92 -13.02
N ILE A 24 -10.54 2.03 -12.49
CA ILE A 24 -10.60 2.34 -11.06
C ILE A 24 -11.26 3.70 -10.84
N GLY A 25 -12.21 3.71 -9.89
CA GLY A 25 -12.89 4.92 -9.45
C GLY A 25 -13.97 5.41 -10.42
N PRO A 26 -14.69 6.49 -10.05
CA PRO A 26 -15.81 7.00 -10.83
C PRO A 26 -15.40 7.58 -12.19
N ALA A 27 -14.15 8.06 -12.32
CA ALA A 27 -13.59 8.53 -13.58
C ALA A 27 -13.14 7.40 -14.52
N GLY A 28 -13.16 6.14 -14.07
CA GLY A 28 -12.79 4.98 -14.90
C GLY A 28 -11.30 4.95 -15.27
N ASN A 29 -10.42 5.40 -14.37
CA ASN A 29 -8.98 5.48 -14.66
C ASN A 29 -8.39 4.09 -14.92
N LEU A 30 -7.72 3.91 -16.05
CA LEU A 30 -7.17 2.63 -16.45
C LEU A 30 -5.84 2.35 -15.75
N LEU A 31 -5.78 1.27 -14.97
CA LEU A 31 -4.57 0.72 -14.37
C LEU A 31 -4.19 -0.57 -15.09
N SER A 32 -3.14 -0.54 -15.92
CA SER A 32 -2.59 -1.71 -16.62
C SER A 32 -2.03 -2.77 -15.67
N ALA A 33 -1.55 -3.93 -16.15
CA ALA A 33 -0.91 -4.96 -15.32
C ALA A 33 0.56 -4.61 -14.98
N GLY A 34 0.99 -4.81 -13.73
CA GLY A 34 2.34 -4.43 -13.26
C GLY A 34 2.51 -3.06 -12.55
N PRO A 35 1.71 -2.00 -12.77
CA PRO A 35 1.78 -0.77 -12.01
C PRO A 35 1.04 -0.88 -10.66
N LEU A 36 1.67 -0.34 -9.63
CA LEU A 36 1.02 0.01 -8.37
C LEU A 36 0.19 1.28 -8.58
N GLY A 37 -1.12 1.19 -8.33
CA GLY A 37 -2.02 2.33 -8.23
C GLY A 37 -2.04 2.85 -6.80
N TRP A 38 -2.06 4.18 -6.64
CA TRP A 38 -2.17 4.81 -5.32
C TRP A 38 -3.55 5.41 -5.12
N LEU A 39 -4.16 5.10 -3.98
CA LEU A 39 -5.44 5.65 -3.57
C LEU A 39 -5.21 6.76 -2.53
N THR A 40 -5.95 7.85 -2.66
CA THR A 40 -5.92 8.95 -1.68
C THR A 40 -6.98 8.72 -0.61
N ARG A 41 -6.61 8.88 0.65
CA ARG A 41 -7.54 8.82 1.77
C ARG A 41 -8.38 10.11 1.85
N SER A 42 -9.66 9.96 2.14
CA SER A 42 -10.54 11.07 2.51
C SER A 42 -10.27 11.50 3.95
N GLU A 43 -10.13 12.81 4.20
CA GLU A 43 -10.03 13.37 5.55
C GLU A 43 -11.40 13.40 6.25
N GLU A 44 -12.49 13.34 5.49
CA GLU A 44 -13.86 13.26 6.01
C GLU A 44 -14.10 11.90 6.69
N PRO A 45 -14.59 11.87 7.94
CA PRO A 45 -15.03 10.65 8.59
C PRO A 45 -16.20 10.02 7.81
N GLY A 46 -16.16 8.71 7.61
CA GLY A 46 -17.27 7.97 7.00
C GLY A 46 -16.83 6.77 6.18
N THR A 47 -17.81 6.15 5.53
CA THR A 47 -17.58 5.03 4.61
C THR A 47 -16.87 5.51 3.35
N SER A 48 -15.91 4.74 2.87
CA SER A 48 -15.24 4.97 1.60
C SER A 48 -15.62 3.89 0.60
N ASP A 49 -16.05 4.31 -0.59
CA ASP A 49 -16.38 3.40 -1.69
C ASP A 49 -15.27 3.37 -2.74
N LEU A 50 -15.00 2.18 -3.27
CA LEU A 50 -14.07 1.94 -4.37
C LEU A 50 -14.75 1.10 -5.46
N THR A 51 -14.91 1.69 -6.64
CA THR A 51 -15.45 1.00 -7.82
C THR A 51 -14.30 0.48 -8.67
N ILE A 52 -14.35 -0.81 -9.03
CA ILE A 52 -13.41 -1.45 -9.94
C ILE A 52 -14.19 -2.15 -11.05
N ARG A 53 -13.80 -1.94 -12.31
CA ARG A 53 -14.41 -2.60 -13.47
C ARG A 53 -13.35 -3.32 -14.29
N ALA A 54 -13.62 -4.60 -14.58
CA ALA A 54 -12.79 -5.37 -15.49
C ALA A 54 -13.21 -5.10 -16.94
N ARG A 55 -12.25 -4.91 -17.85
CA ARG A 55 -12.53 -4.74 -19.28
C ARG A 55 -12.34 -6.06 -20.03
N GLY A 56 -13.44 -6.60 -20.54
CA GLY A 56 -13.49 -7.69 -21.53
C GLY A 56 -12.96 -9.06 -21.08
N THR A 57 -12.31 -9.16 -19.93
CA THR A 57 -11.74 -10.41 -19.38
C THR A 57 -11.75 -10.39 -17.85
N VAL A 58 -11.49 -11.53 -17.22
CA VAL A 58 -11.35 -11.64 -15.76
C VAL A 58 -10.12 -10.86 -15.28
N ALA A 59 -10.30 -10.03 -14.26
CA ALA A 59 -9.22 -9.27 -13.62
C ALA A 59 -8.81 -9.87 -12.27
N ARG A 60 -7.52 -9.75 -11.92
CA ARG A 60 -6.97 -10.10 -10.61
C ARG A 60 -6.17 -8.92 -10.06
N PHE A 61 -6.43 -8.53 -8.82
CA PHE A 61 -5.79 -7.42 -8.15
C PHE A 61 -5.72 -7.65 -6.63
N LEU A 62 -4.83 -6.91 -5.97
CA LEU A 62 -4.63 -6.89 -4.52
C LEU A 62 -4.71 -5.46 -4.00
N LEU A 63 -5.67 -5.21 -3.10
CA LEU A 63 -5.87 -3.93 -2.41
C LEU A 63 -5.21 -3.99 -1.03
N PHE A 64 -4.27 -3.08 -0.78
CA PHE A 64 -3.68 -2.90 0.55
C PHE A 64 -4.26 -1.64 1.18
N ALA A 65 -5.11 -1.80 2.19
CA ALA A 65 -5.69 -0.69 2.94
C ALA A 65 -5.53 -0.93 4.45
N GLY A 66 -5.24 0.14 5.18
CA GLY A 66 -5.05 0.09 6.63
C GLY A 66 -4.98 1.48 7.24
N GLN A 67 -5.23 1.56 8.55
CA GLN A 67 -4.98 2.77 9.30
C GLN A 67 -3.46 2.99 9.40
N PRO A 68 -2.94 4.18 9.08
CA PRO A 68 -1.53 4.48 9.30
C PRO A 68 -1.17 4.29 10.77
N LEU A 69 -0.11 3.52 11.03
CA LEU A 69 0.35 3.23 12.39
C LEU A 69 0.84 4.49 13.12
N ARG A 70 1.34 5.49 12.37
CA ARG A 70 1.86 6.76 12.89
C ARG A 70 3.02 6.60 13.89
N GLU A 71 3.72 5.47 13.80
CA GLU A 71 4.93 5.24 14.57
C GLU A 71 6.18 5.46 13.71
N PRO A 72 7.32 5.83 14.31
CA PRO A 72 8.60 5.84 13.62
C PRO A 72 8.92 4.46 13.05
N ILE A 73 9.60 4.44 11.91
CA ILE A 73 10.07 3.21 11.25
C ILE A 73 11.59 3.28 11.15
N ALA A 74 12.26 2.32 11.76
CA ALA A 74 13.68 2.05 11.60
C ALA A 74 13.85 0.73 10.83
N PHE A 75 14.71 0.73 9.83
CA PHE A 75 14.95 -0.42 8.96
C PHE A 75 16.42 -0.85 9.02
N GLY A 76 16.65 -2.15 9.13
CA GLY A 76 17.99 -2.74 9.10
C GLY A 76 17.97 -4.16 8.54
N GLY A 77 18.00 -4.28 7.22
CA GLY A 77 18.02 -5.58 6.54
C GLY A 77 16.73 -6.38 6.76
N PRO A 78 16.77 -7.57 7.37
CA PRO A 78 15.57 -8.38 7.61
C PRO A 78 14.69 -7.84 8.75
N PHE A 79 15.14 -6.82 9.48
CA PHE A 79 14.45 -6.29 10.66
C PHE A 79 13.83 -4.92 10.41
N VAL A 80 12.59 -4.75 10.90
CA VAL A 80 11.85 -3.49 10.95
C VAL A 80 11.43 -3.26 12.40
N MET A 81 11.82 -2.13 12.97
CA MET A 81 11.54 -1.73 14.36
C MET A 81 11.14 -0.26 14.42
N ASN A 82 10.91 0.30 15.60
CA ASN A 82 10.58 1.72 15.75
C ASN A 82 11.83 2.59 15.92
N THR A 83 12.92 2.07 16.52
CA THR A 83 14.16 2.83 16.75
C THR A 83 15.42 2.13 16.23
N GLN A 84 16.49 2.90 15.98
CA GLN A 84 17.77 2.34 15.53
C GLN A 84 18.42 1.44 16.61
N ALA A 85 18.19 1.74 17.89
CA ALA A 85 18.67 0.93 19.01
C ALA A 85 18.03 -0.46 19.02
N GLU A 86 16.72 -0.55 18.77
CA GLU A 86 16.00 -1.82 18.63
C GLU A 86 16.53 -2.66 17.47
N ILE A 87 16.87 -2.03 16.33
CA ILE A 87 17.52 -2.73 15.21
C ILE A 87 18.87 -3.35 15.64
N GLN A 88 19.70 -2.60 16.37
CA GLN A 88 20.99 -3.12 16.84
C GLN A 88 20.79 -4.30 17.81
N GLN A 89 19.79 -4.19 18.70
CA GLN A 89 19.43 -5.25 19.62
C GLN A 89 18.94 -6.50 18.87
N ALA A 90 18.08 -6.35 17.86
CA ALA A 90 17.60 -7.46 17.04
C ALA A 90 18.75 -8.24 16.38
N PHE A 91 19.77 -7.55 15.87
CA PHE A 91 20.98 -8.21 15.34
C PHE A 91 21.79 -8.94 16.43
N VAL A 92 21.90 -8.38 17.64
CA VAL A 92 22.57 -9.04 18.77
C VAL A 92 21.85 -10.34 19.13
N ASP A 93 20.53 -10.28 19.25
CA ASP A 93 19.71 -11.44 19.63
C ASP A 93 19.70 -12.51 18.53
N TYR A 94 19.67 -12.11 17.26
CA TYR A 94 19.82 -13.02 16.11
C TYR A 94 21.18 -13.73 16.13
N ARG A 95 22.28 -12.99 16.32
CA ARG A 95 23.63 -13.59 16.41
C ARG A 95 23.81 -14.48 17.64
N ALA A 96 23.06 -14.23 18.70
CA ALA A 96 23.07 -15.03 19.92
C ALA A 96 22.15 -16.27 19.85
N GLY A 97 21.43 -16.48 18.74
CA GLY A 97 20.51 -17.62 18.57
C GLY A 97 19.28 -17.57 19.48
N ARG A 98 18.79 -16.38 19.81
CA ARG A 98 17.60 -16.19 20.65
C ARG A 98 16.28 -16.10 19.86
N PHE A 99 16.29 -16.53 18.60
CA PHE A 99 15.15 -16.58 17.68
C PHE A 99 15.16 -17.89 16.88
#